data_AF-A0A484I8M2-F1
#
_entry.id   AF-A0A484I8M2-F1
#
_cell.length_a   1.000
_cell.length_b   1.000
_cell.length_c   1.000
_cell.angle_alpha   90.00
_cell.angle_beta   90.00
_cell.angle_gamma   90.00
#
_symmetry.space_group_name_H-M   'P 1'
#
loop_
_entity.id
_entity.type
_entity.pdbx_description
1 polymer ?
#
loop_
_entity_poly.entity_id
_entity_poly.type
_entity_poly.pdbx_seq_one_letter_code
_entity_poly.pdbx_strand_id
1 'polypeptide(L)'
;MQFRAFFIILIISMAALIFLTFNNALTVNAQGGLDKMIEDLKADGEALKAEIKNTNLYKTGLVEGLINKVYYYKGQISVMGGGTWAYLHDVQDTLLAKIKATGEAGFTTSELASIDYFATTAAQDKIDHPSTNVFG
;
A
#
# COMPACT_ATOMS: atom_id res chain seq x y z
N MET A 1 -58.15 -15.82 22.93
CA MET A 1 -56.77 -16.36 23.05
C MET A 1 -55.87 -16.00 21.85
N GLN A 2 -56.12 -14.92 21.10
CA GLN A 2 -55.35 -14.59 19.88
C GLN A 2 -54.33 -13.45 20.04
N PHE A 3 -54.42 -12.63 21.09
CA PHE A 3 -53.51 -11.49 21.30
C PHE A 3 -52.09 -11.88 21.77
N ARG A 4 -51.93 -13.06 22.39
CA ARG A 4 -50.64 -13.50 22.95
C ARG A 4 -49.70 -14.09 21.89
N ALA A 5 -50.24 -14.63 20.79
CA ALA A 5 -49.46 -15.19 19.69
C ALA A 5 -48.77 -14.10 18.85
N PHE A 6 -49.43 -12.96 18.62
CA PHE A 6 -48.87 -11.83 17.87
C PHE A 6 -47.68 -11.17 18.59
N PHE A 7 -47.73 -11.07 19.92
CA PHE A 7 -46.65 -10.46 20.70
C PHE A 7 -45.36 -11.29 20.69
N ILE A 8 -45.47 -12.62 20.67
CA ILE A 8 -44.31 -13.52 20.65
C ILE A 8 -43.62 -13.50 19.27
N ILE A 9 -44.40 -13.45 18.18
CA ILE A 9 -43.85 -13.34 16.82
C ILE A 9 -43.10 -12.02 16.65
N LEU A 10 -43.66 -10.90 17.15
CA LEU A 10 -43.03 -9.58 17.06
C LEU A 10 -41.65 -9.54 17.75
N ILE A 11 -41.55 -10.15 18.94
CA ILE A 11 -40.30 -10.21 19.72
C ILE A 11 -39.25 -11.08 19.02
N ILE A 12 -39.65 -12.20 18.43
CA ILE A 12 -38.73 -13.08 17.67
C ILE A 12 -38.22 -12.37 16.40
N SER A 13 -39.08 -11.61 15.70
CA SER A 13 -38.66 -10.81 14.54
C SER A 13 -37.76 -9.63 14.90
N MET A 14 -37.95 -8.98 16.05
CA MET A 14 -37.04 -7.95 16.54
C MET A 14 -35.69 -8.53 16.96
N ALA A 15 -35.66 -9.70 17.61
CA ALA A 15 -34.41 -10.37 17.96
C ALA A 15 -33.61 -10.81 16.72
N ALA A 16 -34.27 -11.26 15.66
CA ALA A 16 -33.63 -11.59 14.38
C ALA A 16 -33.07 -10.34 13.65
N LEU A 17 -33.77 -9.21 13.71
CA LEU A 17 -33.32 -7.94 13.12
C LEU A 17 -32.12 -7.35 13.90
N ILE A 18 -32.09 -7.54 15.22
CA ILE A 18 -30.96 -7.17 16.07
C ILE A 18 -29.75 -8.07 15.76
N PHE A 19 -29.94 -9.39 15.60
CA PHE A 19 -28.84 -10.29 15.25
C PHE A 19 -28.24 -10.03 13.85
N LEU A 20 -29.05 -9.60 12.88
CA LEU A 20 -28.62 -9.22 11.53
C LEU A 20 -27.91 -7.86 11.47
N THR A 21 -28.25 -6.92 12.36
CA THR A 21 -27.61 -5.59 12.41
C THR A 21 -26.28 -5.61 13.14
N PHE A 22 -26.12 -6.46 14.17
CA PHE A 22 -24.85 -6.61 14.90
C PHE A 22 -23.75 -7.28 14.05
N ASN A 23 -24.08 -8.25 13.19
CA ASN A 23 -23.07 -8.84 12.29
C ASN A 23 -22.60 -7.84 11.23
N ASN A 24 -23.52 -7.09 10.60
CA ASN A 24 -23.13 -6.09 9.61
C ASN A 24 -22.34 -4.92 10.22
N ALA A 25 -22.63 -4.49 11.45
CA ALA A 25 -21.90 -3.40 12.09
C ALA A 25 -20.44 -3.75 12.47
N LEU A 26 -20.15 -5.02 12.74
CA LEU A 26 -18.78 -5.51 13.00
C LEU A 26 -17.98 -5.68 11.69
N THR A 27 -18.62 -6.13 10.61
CA THR A 27 -17.96 -6.25 9.30
C THR A 27 -17.70 -4.87 8.68
N VAL A 28 -18.63 -3.92 8.79
CA VAL A 28 -18.50 -2.55 8.24
C VAL A 28 -17.41 -1.75 8.95
N ASN A 29 -17.22 -1.90 10.27
CA ASN A 29 -16.12 -1.24 10.99
C ASN A 29 -14.74 -1.82 10.66
N ALA A 30 -14.64 -3.13 10.41
CA ALA A 30 -13.39 -3.75 9.98
C ALA A 30 -13.04 -3.38 8.52
N GLN A 31 -14.05 -3.26 7.65
CA GLN A 31 -13.88 -2.81 6.27
C GLN A 31 -13.43 -1.34 6.19
N GLY A 32 -14.07 -0.45 6.96
CA GLY A 32 -13.70 0.98 6.99
C GLY A 32 -12.28 1.24 7.53
N GLY A 33 -11.79 0.38 8.43
CA GLY A 33 -10.39 0.41 8.87
C GLY A 33 -9.41 0.02 7.76
N LEU A 34 -9.72 -1.04 7.01
CA LEU A 34 -8.89 -1.50 5.89
C LEU A 34 -8.85 -0.47 4.75
N ASP A 35 -10.01 0.10 4.39
CA ASP A 35 -10.11 1.11 3.33
C ASP A 35 -9.29 2.36 3.68
N LYS A 36 -9.37 2.80 4.94
CA LYS A 36 -8.55 3.92 5.43
C LYS A 36 -7.05 3.61 5.40
N MET A 37 -6.64 2.40 5.78
CA MET A 37 -5.23 2.01 5.72
C MET A 37 -4.71 1.94 4.27
N ILE A 38 -5.54 1.49 3.32
CA ILE A 38 -5.22 1.52 1.89
C ILE A 38 -5.09 2.98 1.41
N GLU A 39 -5.99 3.87 1.82
CA GLU A 39 -5.92 5.30 1.49
C GLU A 39 -4.62 5.94 2.02
N ASP A 40 -4.28 5.69 3.30
CA ASP A 40 -3.07 6.22 3.93
C ASP A 40 -1.80 5.68 3.21
N LEU A 41 -1.76 4.39 2.85
CA LEU A 41 -0.67 3.81 2.05
C LEU A 41 -0.54 4.44 0.65
N LYS A 42 -1.66 4.79 0.01
CA LYS A 42 -1.66 5.44 -1.30
C LYS A 42 -1.10 6.86 -1.17
N ALA A 43 -1.51 7.59 -0.13
CA ALA A 43 -1.03 8.93 0.15
C ALA A 43 0.48 8.95 0.45
N ASP A 44 0.97 8.04 1.28
CA ASP A 44 2.40 7.88 1.58
C ASP A 44 3.21 7.58 0.31
N GLY A 45 2.69 6.68 -0.52
CA GLY A 45 3.28 6.33 -1.79
C GLY A 45 3.34 7.52 -2.77
N GLU A 46 2.29 8.33 -2.86
CA GLU A 46 2.26 9.52 -3.73
C GLU A 46 3.20 10.62 -3.20
N ALA A 47 3.28 10.78 -1.87
CA ALA A 47 4.25 11.68 -1.24
C ALA A 47 5.69 11.26 -1.56
N LEU A 48 6.00 9.97 -1.50
CA LEU A 48 7.32 9.44 -1.88
C LEU A 48 7.63 9.68 -3.36
N LYS A 49 6.67 9.47 -4.27
CA LYS A 49 6.85 9.79 -5.70
C LYS A 49 7.12 11.29 -5.93
N ALA A 50 6.41 12.15 -5.21
CA ALA A 50 6.65 13.60 -5.26
C ALA A 50 8.06 13.94 -4.74
N GLU A 51 8.48 13.31 -3.65
CA GLU A 51 9.84 13.48 -3.11
C GLU A 51 10.91 13.04 -4.12
N ILE A 52 10.76 11.88 -4.76
CA ILE A 52 11.69 11.39 -5.79
C ILE A 52 11.79 12.39 -6.96
N LYS A 53 10.64 12.90 -7.42
CA LYS A 53 10.59 13.88 -8.53
C LYS A 53 11.32 15.17 -8.18
N ASN A 54 11.13 15.67 -6.97
CA ASN A 54 11.66 16.95 -6.51
C ASN A 54 13.11 16.86 -5.99
N THR A 55 13.57 15.65 -5.63
CA THR A 55 14.94 15.45 -5.18
C THR A 55 15.93 15.71 -6.31
N ASN A 56 16.95 16.50 -6.01
CA ASN A 56 18.08 16.72 -6.89
C ASN A 56 19.19 15.68 -6.61
N LEU A 57 19.27 14.66 -7.46
CA LEU A 57 20.26 13.59 -7.36
C LEU A 57 21.61 13.93 -8.00
N TYR A 58 21.79 15.10 -8.61
CA TYR A 58 23.09 15.44 -9.22
C TYR A 58 24.17 15.58 -8.14
N LYS A 59 25.10 14.61 -8.11
CA LYS A 59 26.32 14.58 -7.28
C LYS A 59 26.09 14.55 -5.76
N THR A 60 25.07 13.83 -5.29
CA THR A 60 24.72 13.79 -3.86
C THR A 60 24.40 12.38 -3.38
N GLY A 61 24.89 12.05 -2.17
CA GLY A 61 24.68 10.83 -1.37
C GLY A 61 23.22 10.51 -0.99
N LEU A 62 22.25 11.03 -1.74
CA LEU A 62 20.83 11.03 -1.40
C LEU A 62 20.08 9.84 -1.99
N VAL A 63 20.67 9.13 -2.97
CA VAL A 63 20.00 8.00 -3.62
C VAL A 63 19.80 6.84 -2.66
N GLU A 64 20.77 6.54 -1.79
CA GLU A 64 20.64 5.51 -0.74
C GLU A 64 19.48 5.84 0.21
N GLY A 65 19.29 7.13 0.54
CA GLY A 65 18.16 7.60 1.35
C GLY A 65 16.80 7.34 0.68
N LEU A 66 16.69 7.62 -0.62
CA LEU A 66 15.46 7.33 -1.37
C LEU A 66 15.22 5.82 -1.52
N ILE A 67 16.25 5.03 -1.79
CA ILE A 67 16.17 3.56 -1.86
C ILE A 67 15.64 2.99 -0.53
N ASN A 68 16.19 3.46 0.59
CA ASN A 68 15.72 3.03 1.92
C ASN A 68 14.25 3.37 2.17
N LYS A 69 13.78 4.54 1.71
CA LYS A 69 12.36 4.92 1.81
C LYS A 69 11.47 4.01 0.95
N VAL A 70 11.91 3.62 -0.26
CA VAL A 70 11.18 2.66 -1.09
C VAL A 70 11.09 1.29 -0.40
N TYR A 71 12.17 0.82 0.23
CA TYR A 71 12.14 -0.44 0.99
C TYR A 71 11.25 -0.37 2.24
N TYR A 72 11.24 0.78 2.93
CA TYR A 72 10.31 1.00 4.03
C TYR A 72 8.86 0.89 3.55
N TYR A 73 8.52 1.53 2.42
CA TYR A 73 7.20 1.45 1.81
C TYR A 73 6.82 0.02 1.40
N LYS A 74 7.75 -0.73 0.79
CA LYS A 74 7.59 -2.16 0.50
C LYS A 74 7.25 -2.96 1.76
N GLY A 75 7.93 -2.69 2.88
CA GLY A 75 7.64 -3.33 4.16
C GLY A 75 6.20 -3.13 4.62
N GLN A 76 5.66 -1.92 4.46
CA GLN A 76 4.26 -1.62 4.81
C GLN A 76 3.27 -2.41 3.93
N ILE A 77 3.51 -2.45 2.62
CA ILE A 77 2.70 -3.21 1.65
C ILE A 77 2.65 -4.70 1.99
N SER A 78 3.80 -5.30 2.32
CA SER A 78 3.90 -6.72 2.67
C SER A 78 3.15 -7.08 3.95
N VAL A 79 3.20 -6.20 4.97
CA VAL A 79 2.54 -6.43 6.26
C VAL A 79 1.02 -6.35 6.15
N MET A 80 0.49 -5.51 5.27
CA MET A 80 -0.95 -5.27 5.14
C MET A 80 -1.73 -6.25 4.25
N GLY A 81 -1.05 -7.19 3.58
CA GLY A 81 -1.73 -8.19 2.75
C GLY A 81 -1.97 -7.76 1.31
N GLY A 82 -0.88 -7.51 0.57
CA GLY A 82 -0.62 -8.16 -0.73
C GLY A 82 -1.43 -7.76 -1.97
N GLY A 83 -2.23 -6.69 -1.94
CA GLY A 83 -2.98 -6.20 -3.11
C GLY A 83 -2.38 -4.99 -3.84
N THR A 84 -1.31 -4.39 -3.32
CA THR A 84 -0.86 -3.03 -3.65
C THR A 84 0.48 -2.97 -4.39
N TRP A 85 0.96 -4.12 -4.87
CA TRP A 85 2.27 -4.28 -5.50
C TRP A 85 2.45 -3.50 -6.80
N ALA A 86 1.38 -3.35 -7.59
CA ALA A 86 1.42 -2.54 -8.81
C ALA A 86 1.87 -1.10 -8.55
N TYR A 87 1.50 -0.54 -7.40
CA TYR A 87 1.87 0.82 -7.03
C TYR A 87 3.32 0.90 -6.52
N LEU A 88 3.79 -0.11 -5.76
CA LEU A 88 5.21 -0.19 -5.41
C LEU A 88 6.09 -0.23 -6.67
N HIS A 89 5.69 -0.98 -7.68
CA HIS A 89 6.41 -1.03 -8.96
C HIS A 89 6.51 0.35 -9.61
N ASP A 90 5.43 1.14 -9.59
CA ASP A 90 5.43 2.52 -10.12
C ASP A 90 6.39 3.44 -9.33
N VAL A 91 6.44 3.30 -8.00
CA VAL A 91 7.41 4.02 -7.15
C VAL A 91 8.84 3.60 -7.50
N GLN A 92 9.11 2.29 -7.62
CA GLN A 92 10.42 1.73 -7.98
C GLN A 92 10.88 2.23 -9.36
N ASP A 93 9.99 2.18 -10.36
CA ASP A 93 10.27 2.64 -11.72
C ASP A 93 10.51 4.16 -11.77
N THR A 94 9.76 4.93 -10.98
CA THR A 94 9.98 6.38 -10.85
C THR A 94 11.38 6.71 -10.34
N LEU A 95 11.87 5.98 -9.32
CA LEU A 95 13.21 6.17 -8.78
C LEU A 95 14.29 5.77 -9.79
N LEU A 96 14.16 4.58 -10.41
CA LEU A 96 15.11 4.11 -11.43
C LEU A 96 15.20 5.06 -12.64
N ALA A 97 14.06 5.58 -13.10
CA ALA A 97 14.03 6.55 -14.19
C ALA A 97 14.75 7.86 -13.81
N LYS A 98 14.56 8.34 -12.58
CA LYS A 98 15.25 9.54 -12.08
C LYS A 98 16.77 9.33 -12.00
N ILE A 99 17.21 8.19 -11.46
CA ILE A 99 18.64 7.80 -11.40
C ILE A 99 19.25 7.81 -12.82
N LYS A 100 18.56 7.19 -13.79
CA LYS A 100 19.01 7.14 -15.19
C LYS A 100 19.10 8.53 -15.82
N ALA A 101 18.17 9.43 -15.51
CA ALA A 101 18.18 10.81 -16.02
C ALA A 101 19.31 11.67 -15.43
N THR A 102 19.72 11.38 -14.19
CA THR A 102 20.86 12.05 -13.54
C THR A 102 22.21 11.58 -14.10
N GLY A 103 22.31 10.31 -14.50
CA GLY A 103 23.53 9.71 -15.05
C GLY A 103 24.48 9.21 -13.96
N GLU A 104 25.15 8.09 -14.24
CA GLU A 104 25.92 7.32 -13.25
C GLU A 104 27.23 7.99 -12.81
N ALA A 105 27.77 8.89 -13.63
CA ALA A 105 29.05 9.55 -13.36
C ALA A 105 29.05 10.47 -12.11
N GLY A 106 27.89 10.70 -11.49
CA GLY A 106 27.72 11.50 -10.27
C GLY A 106 27.61 10.69 -8.98
N PHE A 107 27.51 9.36 -9.05
CA PHE A 107 27.33 8.49 -7.89
C PHE A 107 28.65 7.89 -7.41
N THR A 108 28.74 7.69 -6.09
CA THR A 108 29.83 6.93 -5.47
C THR A 108 29.71 5.43 -5.77
N THR A 109 30.78 4.67 -5.56
CA THR A 109 30.76 3.21 -5.74
C THR A 109 29.74 2.51 -4.83
N SER A 110 29.53 3.00 -3.61
CA SER A 110 28.52 2.47 -2.67
C SER A 110 27.10 2.69 -3.21
N GLU A 111 26.85 3.89 -3.72
CA GLU A 111 25.55 4.23 -4.31
C GLU A 111 25.26 3.39 -5.54
N LEU A 112 26.25 3.20 -6.44
CA LEU A 112 26.09 2.34 -7.61
C LEU A 112 25.77 0.89 -7.21
N ALA A 113 26.46 0.33 -6.22
CA ALA A 113 26.15 -1.01 -5.70
C ALA A 113 24.74 -1.09 -5.10
N SER A 114 24.30 -0.04 -4.39
CA SER A 114 22.96 0.04 -3.83
C SER A 114 21.89 0.15 -4.92
N ILE A 115 22.15 0.90 -5.99
CA ILE A 115 21.28 1.03 -7.16
C ILE A 115 21.14 -0.32 -7.88
N ASP A 116 22.24 -1.04 -8.09
CA ASP A 116 22.23 -2.36 -8.74
C ASP A 116 21.43 -3.38 -7.93
N TYR A 117 21.64 -3.42 -6.62
CA TYR A 117 20.87 -4.28 -5.73
C TYR A 117 19.39 -3.90 -5.72
N PHE A 118 19.09 -2.60 -5.70
CA PHE A 118 17.73 -2.09 -5.78
C PHE A 118 17.03 -2.47 -7.09
N ALA A 119 17.69 -2.29 -8.23
CA ALA A 119 17.15 -2.67 -9.54
C ALA A 119 16.89 -4.17 -9.64
N THR A 120 17.80 -5.00 -9.10
CA THR A 120 17.62 -6.46 -9.03
C THR A 120 16.42 -6.83 -8.18
N THR A 121 16.28 -6.20 -7.01
CA THR A 121 15.14 -6.44 -6.11
C THR A 121 13.82 -6.02 -6.76
N ALA A 122 13.77 -4.87 -7.42
CA ALA A 122 12.58 -4.38 -8.10
C ALA A 122 12.16 -5.29 -9.27
N ALA A 123 13.13 -5.85 -10.00
CA ALA A 123 12.84 -6.85 -11.04
C ALA A 123 12.27 -8.14 -10.45
N GLN A 124 12.81 -8.62 -9.33
CA GLN A 124 12.32 -9.81 -8.65
C GLN A 124 10.91 -9.59 -8.07
N ASP A 125 10.65 -8.41 -7.48
CA ASP A 125 9.33 -8.06 -6.94
C ASP A 125 8.23 -8.14 -8.00
N LYS A 126 8.52 -7.70 -9.24
CA LYS A 126 7.60 -7.81 -10.37
C LYS A 126 7.30 -9.25 -10.78
N ILE A 127 8.21 -10.18 -10.52
CA ILE A 127 8.05 -11.61 -10.77
C ILE A 127 7.24 -12.26 -9.65
N ASP A 128 7.61 -11.99 -8.40
CA ASP A 128 7.01 -12.61 -7.21
C ASP A 128 5.59 -12.09 -6.93
N HIS A 129 5.32 -10.85 -7.33
CA HIS A 129 4.07 -10.15 -7.07
C HIS A 129 3.51 -9.52 -8.35
N PRO A 130 3.03 -10.32 -9.32
CA PRO A 130 2.41 -9.81 -10.54
C PRO A 130 1.24 -8.89 -10.20
N SER A 131 1.02 -7.87 -11.03
CA SER A 131 0.26 -6.62 -10.78
C SER A 131 -1.18 -6.76 -10.25
N THR A 132 -1.38 -7.30 -9.05
CA THR A 132 -2.56 -7.04 -8.24
C THR A 132 -2.49 -5.58 -7.81
N ASN A 133 -3.47 -4.80 -8.24
CA ASN A 133 -3.69 -3.42 -7.81
C ASN A 133 -5.06 -3.36 -7.12
N VAL A 134 -5.07 -3.03 -5.83
CA VAL A 134 -6.30 -2.76 -5.06
C VAL A 134 -6.55 -1.27 -4.86
N PHE A 135 -5.71 -0.38 -5.41
CA PHE A 135 -5.88 1.07 -5.28
C PHE A 135 -6.90 1.70 -6.23
N GLY A 136 -7.47 0.92 -7.16
CA GLY A 136 -8.46 1.39 -8.14
C GLY A 136 -7.89 2.31 -9.21
#